data_AF-A0A7V2HIM7-F1
#
_entry.id   AF-A0A7V2HIM7-F1
#
_cell.length_a   1.000
_cell.length_b   1.000
_cell.length_c   1.000
_cell.angle_alpha   90.00
_cell.angle_beta   90.00
_cell.angle_gamma   90.00
#
_symmetry.space_group_name_H-M   'P 1'
#
loop_
_entity.id
_entity.type
_entity.pdbx_description
1 polymer ?
#
loop_
_entity_poly.entity_id
_entity_poly.type
_entity_poly.pdbx_seq_one_letter_code
_entity_poly.pdbx_strand_id
1 'polypeptide(L)'
;MNLGVRQRELAMKSGTDEKELIHKLVFSLHLSVPERNALPEQKARASLICLVLEEALQSGRWFHAWWLPDDSMIGCEIKYRGDGAGQVCWTYSGIEGNQSGVRAYISSRVAAQALMEELRRFTGNAIDGVPIDWSG
;
A
#
# COMPACT_ATOMS: atom_id res chain seq x y z
N MET A 1 25.78 -31.12 -2.99
CA MET A 1 25.42 -29.74 -2.55
C MET A 1 24.02 -29.43 -3.08
N ASN A 2 23.07 -29.16 -2.19
CA ASN A 2 21.62 -29.17 -2.46
C ASN A 2 21.15 -27.96 -3.28
N LEU A 3 20.70 -28.18 -4.53
CA LEU A 3 20.04 -27.16 -5.35
C LEU A 3 18.77 -26.57 -4.70
N GLY A 4 18.06 -27.37 -3.89
CA GLY A 4 16.80 -26.95 -3.26
C GLY A 4 16.93 -25.92 -2.12
N VAL A 5 18.12 -25.76 -1.53
CA VAL A 5 18.35 -24.76 -0.47
C VAL A 5 18.62 -23.38 -1.07
N ARG A 6 19.42 -23.32 -2.15
CA ARG A 6 19.70 -22.06 -2.87
C ARG A 6 18.46 -21.44 -3.51
N GLN A 7 17.56 -22.25 -4.06
CA GLN A 7 16.30 -21.73 -4.62
C GLN A 7 15.39 -21.12 -3.55
N ARG A 8 15.37 -21.66 -2.34
CA ARG A 8 14.60 -21.11 -1.22
C ARG A 8 15.21 -19.83 -0.67
N GLU A 9 16.54 -19.76 -0.54
CA GLU A 9 17.23 -18.54 -0.08
C GLU A 9 17.14 -17.39 -1.09
N LEU A 10 17.23 -17.68 -2.40
CA LEU A 10 17.02 -16.68 -3.45
C LEU A 10 15.57 -16.18 -3.51
N ALA A 11 14.59 -17.08 -3.36
CA ALA A 11 13.17 -16.72 -3.32
C ALA A 11 12.79 -15.95 -2.04
N MET A 12 13.41 -16.26 -0.90
CA MET A 12 13.21 -15.52 0.36
C MET A 12 13.85 -14.12 0.30
N LYS A 13 15.03 -13.97 -0.31
CA LYS A 13 15.62 -12.65 -0.56
C LYS A 13 14.77 -11.84 -1.53
N SER A 14 14.46 -12.38 -2.71
CA SER A 14 13.66 -11.68 -3.72
C SER A 14 12.25 -11.33 -3.23
N GLY A 15 11.63 -12.17 -2.40
CA GLY A 15 10.30 -11.91 -1.84
C GLY A 15 10.30 -10.86 -0.73
N THR A 16 11.39 -10.75 0.03
CA THR A 16 11.58 -9.66 1.01
C THR A 16 11.85 -8.36 0.27
N ASP A 17 12.71 -8.40 -0.76
CA ASP A 17 13.04 -7.24 -1.59
C ASP A 17 11.79 -6.71 -2.32
N GLU A 18 10.97 -7.57 -2.92
CA GLU A 18 9.72 -7.15 -3.58
C GLU A 18 8.75 -6.54 -2.57
N LYS A 19 8.55 -7.18 -1.41
CA LYS A 19 7.64 -6.65 -0.39
C LYS A 19 8.09 -5.29 0.13
N GLU A 20 9.39 -5.07 0.29
CA GLU A 20 9.95 -3.75 0.67
C GLU A 20 9.70 -2.70 -0.42
N LEU A 21 9.89 -3.06 -1.70
CA LEU A 21 9.57 -2.18 -2.82
C LEU A 21 8.08 -1.85 -2.88
N ILE A 22 7.20 -2.83 -2.65
CA ILE A 22 5.74 -2.60 -2.58
C ILE A 22 5.40 -1.72 -1.38
N HIS A 23 6.02 -1.95 -0.22
CA HIS A 23 5.84 -1.10 0.96
C HIS A 23 6.23 0.35 0.66
N LYS A 24 7.38 0.57 0.01
CA LYS A 24 7.81 1.90 -0.43
C LYS A 24 6.85 2.50 -1.45
N LEU A 25 6.47 1.75 -2.49
CA LEU A 25 5.56 2.19 -3.54
C LEU A 25 4.21 2.63 -2.97
N VAL A 26 3.68 1.84 -2.04
CA VAL A 26 2.49 2.18 -1.27
C VAL A 26 2.76 3.46 -0.48
N PHE A 27 3.60 3.48 0.55
CA PHE A 27 3.57 4.63 1.47
C PHE A 27 4.22 5.92 0.95
N SER A 28 4.94 5.87 -0.18
CA SER A 28 5.55 7.07 -0.79
C SER A 28 5.00 7.43 -2.16
N LEU A 29 4.14 6.61 -2.77
CA LEU A 29 3.72 6.74 -4.17
C LEU A 29 4.88 6.87 -5.15
N HIS A 30 6.03 6.30 -4.81
CA HIS A 30 7.21 6.50 -5.60
C HIS A 30 8.18 5.32 -5.53
N LEU A 31 8.69 4.93 -6.68
CA LEU A 31 9.89 4.13 -6.84
C LEU A 31 10.82 4.79 -7.86
N SER A 32 12.13 4.75 -7.61
CA SER A 32 13.13 5.13 -8.59
C SER A 32 13.15 4.16 -9.77
N VAL A 33 13.71 4.58 -10.91
CA VAL A 33 13.79 3.72 -12.11
C VAL A 33 14.45 2.35 -11.83
N PRO A 34 15.58 2.25 -11.11
CA PRO A 34 16.15 0.96 -10.75
C PRO A 34 15.23 0.09 -9.89
N GLU A 35 14.49 0.70 -8.95
CA GLU A 35 13.55 0.00 -8.07
C GLU A 35 12.34 -0.54 -8.83
N ARG A 36 11.82 0.21 -9.81
CA ARG A 36 10.76 -0.28 -10.72
C ARG A 36 11.22 -1.49 -11.52
N ASN A 37 12.44 -1.45 -12.02
CA ASN A 37 13.05 -2.54 -12.79
C ASN A 37 13.35 -3.78 -11.94
N ALA A 38 13.45 -3.63 -10.62
CA ALA A 38 13.67 -4.73 -9.68
C ALA A 38 12.39 -5.50 -9.34
N LEU A 39 11.20 -4.94 -9.63
CA LEU A 39 9.94 -5.64 -9.44
C LEU A 39 9.82 -6.82 -10.43
N PRO A 40 9.27 -7.97 -10.02
CA PRO A 40 8.96 -9.06 -10.93
C PRO A 40 8.04 -8.59 -12.06
N GLU A 41 8.44 -8.89 -13.31
CA GLU A 41 7.74 -8.42 -14.52
C GLU A 41 7.55 -6.89 -14.59
N GLN A 42 8.27 -6.12 -13.77
CA GLN A 42 8.09 -4.67 -13.62
C GLN A 42 6.68 -4.28 -13.15
N LYS A 43 5.99 -5.18 -12.44
CA LYS A 43 4.61 -4.98 -11.93
C LYS A 43 4.56 -5.07 -10.42
N ALA A 44 3.60 -4.36 -9.84
CA ALA A 44 3.24 -4.48 -8.43
C ALA A 44 2.09 -5.48 -8.26
N ARG A 45 2.28 -6.55 -7.49
CA ARG A 45 1.20 -7.53 -7.26
C ARG A 45 0.14 -6.98 -6.31
N ALA A 46 -1.13 -6.99 -6.74
CA ALA A 46 -2.26 -6.51 -5.94
C ALA A 46 -2.38 -7.25 -4.59
N SER A 47 -2.13 -8.57 -4.59
CA SER A 47 -2.13 -9.39 -3.38
C SER A 47 -1.07 -8.95 -2.37
N LEU A 48 0.11 -8.53 -2.83
CA LEU A 48 1.20 -8.07 -1.98
C LEU A 48 0.94 -6.64 -1.46
N ILE A 49 0.34 -5.77 -2.28
CA ILE A 49 -0.12 -4.45 -1.85
C ILE A 49 -1.16 -4.61 -0.73
N CYS A 50 -2.16 -5.49 -0.91
CA CYS A 50 -3.18 -5.74 0.10
C CYS A 50 -2.57 -6.27 1.41
N LEU A 51 -1.56 -7.14 1.33
CA LEU A 51 -0.84 -7.66 2.50
C LEU A 51 -0.09 -6.54 3.24
N VAL A 52 0.61 -5.66 2.51
CA VAL A 52 1.30 -4.50 3.09
C VAL A 52 0.32 -3.56 3.80
N LEU A 53 -0.88 -3.34 3.24
CA LEU A 53 -1.91 -2.52 3.88
C LEU A 53 -2.46 -3.17 5.15
N GLU A 54 -2.70 -4.47 5.11
CA GLU A 54 -3.16 -5.21 6.28
C GLU A 54 -2.14 -5.12 7.43
N GLU A 55 -0.85 -5.29 7.13
CA GLU A 55 0.23 -5.16 8.12
C GLU A 55 0.34 -3.74 8.68
N ALA A 56 0.19 -2.72 7.84
CA ALA A 56 0.21 -1.33 8.28
C ALA A 56 -0.95 -1.02 9.23
N LEU A 57 -2.16 -1.49 8.92
CA LEU A 57 -3.32 -1.40 9.80
C LEU A 57 -3.06 -2.13 11.12
N GLN A 58 -2.57 -3.36 11.09
CA GLN A 58 -2.27 -4.14 12.29
C GLN A 58 -1.18 -3.50 13.17
N SER A 59 -0.27 -2.73 12.58
CA SER A 59 0.78 -2.03 13.33
C SER A 59 0.24 -0.93 14.25
N GLY A 60 -0.98 -0.43 14.01
CA GLY A 60 -1.59 0.69 14.74
C GLY A 60 -0.89 2.05 14.53
N ARG A 61 0.14 2.10 13.68
CA ARG A 61 0.84 3.34 13.34
C ARG A 61 0.09 4.08 12.24
N TRP A 62 0.16 5.41 12.29
CA TRP A 62 -0.30 6.26 11.21
C TRP A 62 0.56 6.04 9.97
N PHE A 63 -0.08 5.87 8.82
CA PHE A 63 0.56 5.85 7.52
C PHE A 63 -0.16 6.78 6.55
N HIS A 64 0.58 7.33 5.59
CA HIS A 64 0.03 8.25 4.61
C HIS A 64 -0.86 7.51 3.61
N ALA A 65 -1.99 8.12 3.31
CA ALA A 65 -2.87 7.73 2.24
C ALA A 65 -2.41 8.31 0.91
N TRP A 66 -2.82 7.66 -0.16
CA TRP A 66 -2.67 8.14 -1.52
C TRP A 66 -3.93 8.87 -1.90
N TRP A 67 -3.86 10.18 -1.95
CA TRP A 67 -4.94 10.96 -2.52
C TRP A 67 -4.30 12.02 -3.40
N LEU A 68 -4.61 11.97 -4.70
CA LEU A 68 -4.42 13.11 -5.59
C LEU A 68 -5.78 13.76 -5.73
N PRO A 69 -6.05 14.80 -4.94
CA PRO A 69 -7.23 15.60 -5.15
C PRO A 69 -7.05 16.39 -6.43
N ASP A 70 -8.17 16.76 -7.03
CA ASP A 70 -8.24 17.93 -7.90
C ASP A 70 -7.57 19.16 -7.26
N ASP A 71 -7.39 20.23 -8.03
CA ASP A 71 -6.68 21.45 -7.57
C ASP A 71 -7.22 22.00 -6.23
N SER A 72 -8.47 21.69 -5.84
CA SER A 72 -9.07 22.05 -4.56
C SER A 72 -8.42 21.44 -3.32
N MET A 73 -7.67 20.33 -3.43
CA MET A 73 -7.03 19.74 -2.25
C MET A 73 -5.51 19.58 -2.34
N ILE A 74 -4.87 20.37 -3.20
CA ILE A 74 -3.40 20.56 -3.20
C ILE A 74 -2.93 20.86 -1.76
N GLY A 75 -1.93 20.10 -1.30
CA GLY A 75 -1.34 20.25 0.03
C GLY A 75 -2.11 19.55 1.17
N CYS A 76 -3.16 18.79 0.86
CA CYS A 76 -3.89 18.03 1.87
C CYS A 76 -3.18 16.73 2.23
N GLU A 77 -3.24 16.37 3.51
CA GLU A 77 -2.65 15.15 4.05
C GLU A 77 -3.75 14.26 4.61
N ILE A 78 -3.73 12.98 4.21
CA ILE A 78 -4.63 11.99 4.77
C ILE A 78 -3.80 10.85 5.34
N LYS A 79 -4.19 10.39 6.52
CA LYS A 79 -3.53 9.32 7.23
C LYS A 79 -4.54 8.29 7.69
N TYR A 80 -4.12 7.03 7.72
CA TYR A 80 -4.87 5.93 8.29
C TYR A 80 -4.06 5.26 9.40
N ARG A 81 -4.73 4.68 10.39
CA ARG A 81 -4.17 3.70 11.32
C ARG A 81 -5.22 2.64 11.65
N GLY A 82 -4.80 1.44 12.00
CA GLY A 82 -5.69 0.52 12.72
C GLY A 82 -5.88 0.98 14.16
N ASP A 83 -7.09 0.82 14.69
CA ASP A 83 -7.44 1.15 16.09
C ASP A 83 -8.13 -0.03 16.80
N GLY A 84 -7.60 -1.23 16.54
CA GLY A 84 -8.16 -2.49 17.00
C GLY A 84 -8.63 -3.38 15.86
N ALA A 85 -9.16 -4.55 16.22
CA ALA A 85 -9.58 -5.55 15.24
C ALA A 85 -10.70 -4.98 14.34
N GLY A 86 -10.36 -4.72 13.08
CA GLY A 86 -11.31 -4.20 12.09
C GLY A 86 -11.66 -2.72 12.25
N GLN A 87 -11.02 -1.94 13.13
CA GLN A 87 -11.26 -0.50 13.21
C GLN A 87 -10.14 0.25 12.47
N VAL A 88 -10.53 1.18 11.60
CA VAL A 88 -9.59 2.07 10.90
C VAL A 88 -9.92 3.51 11.24
N CYS A 89 -8.98 4.18 11.89
CA CYS A 89 -9.04 5.61 12.10
C CYS A 89 -8.41 6.32 10.91
N TRP A 90 -9.05 7.41 10.48
CA TRP A 90 -8.55 8.26 9.42
C TRP A 90 -8.54 9.71 9.87
N THR A 91 -7.56 10.47 9.39
CA THR A 91 -7.51 11.93 9.55
C THR A 91 -7.24 12.55 8.20
N TYR A 92 -7.92 13.67 7.93
CA TYR A 92 -7.70 14.57 6.82
C TYR A 92 -7.29 15.92 7.40
N SER A 93 -6.25 16.52 6.82
CA SER A 93 -5.81 17.88 7.14
C SER A 93 -5.60 18.63 5.82
N GLY A 94 -6.33 19.71 5.61
CA GLY A 94 -6.30 20.46 4.35
C GLY A 94 -6.64 21.95 4.51
N ILE A 95 -6.70 22.67 3.40
CA ILE A 95 -7.05 24.09 3.36
C ILE A 95 -8.46 24.33 3.94
N GLU A 96 -9.38 23.40 3.71
CA GLU A 96 -10.75 23.44 4.21
C GLU A 96 -10.87 23.04 5.70
N GLY A 97 -9.75 22.69 6.35
CA GLY A 97 -9.67 22.35 7.76
C GLY A 97 -9.31 20.90 8.02
N ASN A 98 -9.56 20.46 9.26
CA ASN A 98 -9.23 19.12 9.72
C ASN A 98 -10.50 18.30 9.91
N GLN A 99 -10.48 17.06 9.44
CA GLN A 99 -11.53 16.08 9.67
C GLN A 99 -10.93 14.77 10.16
N SER A 100 -11.69 14.02 10.93
CA SER A 100 -11.28 12.69 11.37
C SER A 100 -12.48 11.81 11.60
N GLY A 101 -12.29 10.51 11.45
CA GLY A 101 -13.33 9.55 11.75
C GLY A 101 -12.79 8.15 11.95
N VAL A 102 -13.71 7.25 12.30
CA VAL A 102 -13.44 5.82 12.46
C VAL A 102 -14.36 5.06 11.52
N ARG A 103 -13.80 4.13 10.75
CA ARG A 103 -14.55 3.18 9.94
C ARG A 103 -14.40 1.80 10.58
N ALA A 104 -15.52 1.10 10.75
CA ALA A 104 -15.56 -0.26 11.25
C ALA A 104 -15.65 -1.25 10.10
N TYR A 105 -14.86 -2.31 10.19
CA TYR A 105 -14.77 -3.44 9.29
C TYR A 105 -14.80 -4.73 10.10
N ILE A 106 -15.10 -5.83 9.43
CA ILE A 106 -15.17 -7.16 10.05
C ILE A 106 -13.78 -7.65 10.47
N SER A 107 -12.72 -7.24 9.75
CA SER A 107 -11.33 -7.58 10.06
C SER A 107 -10.35 -6.62 9.39
N SER A 108 -9.08 -6.64 9.82
CA SER A 108 -8.01 -5.87 9.16
C SER A 108 -7.82 -6.26 7.70
N ARG A 109 -8.07 -7.52 7.34
CA ARG A 109 -8.04 -7.98 5.95
C ARG A 109 -9.14 -7.34 5.10
N VAL A 110 -10.37 -7.29 5.60
CA VAL A 110 -11.49 -6.63 4.90
C VAL A 110 -11.23 -5.12 4.79
N ALA A 111 -10.66 -4.52 5.84
CA ALA A 111 -10.25 -3.11 5.81
C ALA A 111 -9.15 -2.87 4.75
N ALA A 112 -8.15 -3.74 4.66
CA ALA A 112 -7.09 -3.65 3.66
C ALA A 112 -7.63 -3.77 2.22
N GLN A 113 -8.59 -4.68 1.99
CA GLN A 113 -9.28 -4.79 0.71
C GLN A 113 -10.06 -3.51 0.36
N ALA A 114 -10.75 -2.92 1.33
CA ALA A 114 -11.45 -1.65 1.11
C ALA A 114 -10.47 -0.51 0.77
N LEU A 115 -9.34 -0.43 1.47
CA LEU A 115 -8.28 0.54 1.17
C LEU A 115 -7.62 0.26 -0.19
N MET A 116 -7.52 -1.00 -0.62
CA MET A 116 -7.04 -1.36 -1.96
C MET A 116 -8.00 -0.86 -3.06
N GLU A 117 -9.32 -0.97 -2.84
CA GLU A 117 -10.31 -0.41 -3.76
C GLU A 117 -10.28 1.12 -3.78
N GLU A 118 -10.05 1.77 -2.64
CA GLU A 118 -9.80 3.22 -2.56
C GLU A 118 -8.55 3.59 -3.38
N LEU A 119 -7.42 2.92 -3.16
CA LEU A 119 -6.17 3.11 -3.93
C LEU A 119 -6.40 3.04 -5.44
N ARG A 120 -7.14 2.02 -5.88
CA ARG A 120 -7.43 1.78 -7.29
C ARG A 120 -8.20 2.92 -7.93
N ARG A 121 -9.15 3.51 -7.21
CA ARG A 121 -9.91 4.67 -7.73
C ARG A 121 -9.02 5.87 -7.97
N PHE A 122 -7.96 6.04 -7.18
CA PHE A 122 -7.06 7.19 -7.28
C PHE A 122 -5.88 6.99 -8.24
N THR A 123 -5.30 5.80 -8.24
CA THR A 123 -4.10 5.49 -9.04
C THR A 123 -4.45 4.75 -10.34
N GLY A 124 -5.71 4.34 -10.50
CA GLY A 124 -6.15 3.55 -11.64
C GLY A 124 -5.49 2.18 -11.64
N ASN A 125 -4.77 1.87 -12.72
CA ASN A 125 -4.09 0.58 -12.89
C ASN A 125 -2.58 0.66 -12.66
N ALA A 126 -2.03 1.80 -12.20
CA ALA A 126 -0.61 1.96 -11.98
C ALA A 126 -0.29 2.98 -10.88
N ILE A 127 0.73 2.72 -10.07
CA ILE A 127 1.26 3.66 -9.07
C ILE A 127 2.62 4.12 -9.57
N ASP A 128 2.84 5.43 -9.72
CA ASP A 128 4.13 5.97 -10.22
C ASP A 128 4.58 5.34 -11.56
N GLY A 129 3.61 5.01 -12.42
CA GLY A 129 3.86 4.32 -13.68
C GLY A 129 4.23 2.83 -13.56
N VAL A 130 4.21 2.26 -12.35
CA VAL A 130 4.32 0.82 -12.11
C VAL A 130 2.93 0.18 -12.26
N PRO A 131 2.69 -0.68 -13.26
CA PRO A 131 1.40 -1.33 -13.44
C PRO A 131 1.10 -2.26 -12.25
N ILE A 132 -0.16 -2.28 -11.82
CA ILE A 132 -0.64 -3.20 -10.80
C ILE A 132 -1.14 -4.47 -11.49
N ASP A 133 -0.61 -5.62 -11.08
CA ASP A 133 -1.11 -6.93 -11.47
C ASP A 133 -2.30 -7.32 -10.58
N TRP A 134 -3.49 -7.25 -11.17
CA TRP A 134 -4.77 -7.61 -10.55
C TRP A 134 -5.15 -9.08 -10.76
N SER A 135 -4.36 -9.85 -11.53
CA SER A 135 -4.70 -11.23 -11.91
C SER A 135 -4.45 -12.29 -10.81
N GLY A 136 -4.15 -11.83 -9.59
CA GLY A 136 -3.89 -12.67 -8.42
C GLY A 136 -5.02 -13.62 -8.07
#